data_AF-A0A943RTM2-F1
#
_entry.id   AF-A0A943RTM2-F1
#
_cell.length_a   1.000
_cell.length_b   1.000
_cell.length_c   1.000
_cell.angle_alpha   90.00
_cell.angle_beta   90.00
_cell.angle_gamma   90.00
#
_symmetry.space_group_name_H-M   'P 1'
#
loop_
_entity.id
_entity.type
_entity.pdbx_description
1 polymer ?
#
loop_
_entity_poly.entity_id
_entity_poly.type
_entity_poly.pdbx_seq_one_letter_code
_entity_poly.pdbx_strand_id
1 'polypeptide(L)'
;MSSEYCQHGAGDPYWFEWYVGLDYVISMLAGLDQIESVTFQEVGLEGVDDVVVRRSYGLPMVCVQVKHKKASTAAANNLTFGSLVAEGESGEEQSPNKSLLASLAAGWKQVSREEEAIPEIILYTNRALGKNKTGAEYMGKPYKRLPLGEFWDKLSVELGAVASSSDITFDDPDLDMQWHEFADSTKLEEPDIVPFLRNLTIRAGAPSLHDEEIKLMGRLRDEVCGGSEELASRVFDLLAAELRKWTTAAGDNMVSAEIARKCVCKLNRNPMDIPIEVPIPIPVFPSRERLCLLLRDRLESSNSRVIFLQGGPGSGKTRLVSCLCERMSPRPFRFYAFKPLDVDDFSYSPDAGIVSPRELWGTLLNQLRDTPELAGEKPKIPIFNELCTEDELRCEVLRLAKSLSTKRGCKTILVIDGIDHAARAKERLTFLEHLPSPKSIPEGVQILVSGQPANLYSAYPQWLKGEHVGVEMERLPNINADDVNALLSDRADFSDRETLVLSNEIINITNGNTLSVVYAVHAIAGETDCGCAIEKLRSLGLSENVEAYYESIWQKANDKIQQHHGSGSNALGLIASSMHLLD
;
A
#
# COMPACT_ATOMS: atom_id res chain seq x y z
N MET A 1 -1.59 38.84 -2.53
CA MET A 1 -1.87 39.66 -3.73
C MET A 1 -2.98 38.97 -4.48
N SER A 2 -4.18 39.55 -4.47
CA SER A 2 -5.37 39.05 -5.15
C SER A 2 -5.24 39.23 -6.65
N SER A 3 -5.04 38.13 -7.40
CA SER A 3 -5.05 38.18 -8.86
C SER A 3 -6.49 38.04 -9.37
N GLU A 4 -7.11 39.17 -9.70
CA GLU A 4 -8.30 39.26 -10.55
C GLU A 4 -7.94 38.95 -12.01
N TYR A 5 -7.56 37.71 -12.31
CA TYR A 5 -7.47 37.23 -13.69
C TYR A 5 -8.36 36.00 -13.85
N CYS A 6 -9.51 36.21 -14.50
CA CYS A 6 -10.49 35.20 -14.83
C CYS A 6 -9.99 34.38 -16.03
N GLN A 7 -9.60 33.13 -15.83
CA GLN A 7 -9.30 32.21 -16.94
C GLN A 7 -10.55 31.42 -17.32
N HIS A 8 -11.05 31.63 -18.54
CA HIS A 8 -11.98 30.70 -19.17
C HIS A 8 -11.30 29.32 -19.27
N GLY A 9 -11.93 28.26 -18.75
CA GLY A 9 -11.33 26.92 -18.62
C GLY A 9 -10.79 26.55 -17.22
N ALA A 10 -10.87 27.42 -16.21
CA ALA A 10 -10.47 27.05 -14.84
C ALA A 10 -11.28 25.87 -14.29
N GLY A 11 -10.57 24.88 -13.74
CA GLY A 11 -11.10 23.59 -13.29
C GLY A 11 -11.71 23.58 -11.89
N ASP A 12 -11.76 24.70 -11.17
CA ASP A 12 -12.19 24.77 -9.77
C ASP A 12 -13.53 24.06 -9.49
N PRO A 13 -14.58 24.20 -10.33
CA PRO A 13 -15.84 23.49 -10.10
C PRO A 13 -15.69 21.96 -10.09
N TYR A 14 -14.88 21.40 -11.00
CA TYR A 14 -14.64 19.96 -11.09
C TYR A 14 -13.78 19.48 -9.92
N TRP A 15 -12.76 20.25 -9.53
CA TRP A 15 -11.96 19.92 -8.35
C TRP A 15 -12.80 19.93 -7.07
N PHE A 16 -13.72 20.89 -6.93
CA PHE A 16 -14.61 20.92 -5.77
C PHE A 16 -15.52 19.70 -5.71
N GLU A 17 -16.08 19.29 -6.85
CA GLU A 17 -16.85 18.04 -6.97
C GLU A 17 -16.04 16.83 -6.50
N TRP A 18 -14.79 16.72 -6.96
CA TRP A 18 -13.91 15.62 -6.57
C TRP A 18 -13.54 15.68 -5.09
N TYR A 19 -13.39 16.87 -4.51
CA TYR A 19 -13.13 17.04 -3.07
C TYR A 19 -14.34 16.63 -2.22
N VAL A 20 -15.57 16.87 -2.69
CA VAL A 20 -16.78 16.32 -2.05
C VAL A 20 -16.75 14.80 -2.07
N GLY A 21 -16.34 14.16 -3.18
CA GLY A 21 -16.15 12.72 -3.23
C GLY A 21 -15.03 12.23 -2.30
N LEU A 22 -13.92 12.95 -2.22
CA LEU A 22 -12.84 12.65 -1.27
C LEU A 22 -13.28 12.74 0.20
N ASP A 23 -14.19 13.64 0.55
CA ASP A 23 -14.78 13.73 1.90
C ASP A 23 -15.40 12.38 2.33
N TYR A 24 -16.07 11.70 1.40
CA TYR A 24 -16.62 10.35 1.63
C TYR A 24 -15.55 9.26 1.59
N VAL A 25 -14.53 9.38 0.72
CA VAL A 25 -13.39 8.45 0.73
C VAL A 25 -12.64 8.51 2.07
N ILE A 26 -12.52 9.69 2.68
CA ILE A 26 -11.94 9.87 4.01
C ILE A 26 -12.79 9.18 5.08
N SER A 27 -14.11 9.40 5.08
CA SER A 27 -15.03 8.67 5.97
C SER A 27 -14.88 7.15 5.81
N MET A 28 -14.77 6.67 4.57
CA MET A 28 -14.57 5.25 4.25
C MET A 28 -13.24 4.71 4.79
N LEU A 29 -12.14 5.47 4.65
CA LEU A 29 -10.82 5.10 5.20
C LEU A 29 -10.81 5.11 6.73
N ALA A 30 -11.52 6.04 7.36
CA ALA A 30 -11.72 6.12 8.81
C ALA A 30 -12.64 5.03 9.36
N GLY A 31 -13.31 4.25 8.49
CA GLY A 31 -14.29 3.24 8.88
C GLY A 31 -15.61 3.83 9.40
N LEU A 32 -15.90 5.09 9.04
CA LEU A 32 -17.12 5.81 9.37
C LEU A 32 -18.20 5.55 8.32
N ASP A 33 -19.46 5.78 8.70
CA ASP A 33 -20.64 5.78 7.81
C ASP A 33 -20.92 4.47 7.04
N GLN A 34 -20.20 3.39 7.33
CA GLN A 34 -20.36 2.06 6.71
C GLN A 34 -20.32 2.10 5.18
N ILE A 35 -19.47 2.96 4.61
CA ILE A 35 -19.30 3.14 3.17
C ILE A 35 -18.55 1.95 2.57
N GLU A 36 -19.10 1.38 1.49
CA GLU A 36 -18.49 0.29 0.73
C GLU A 36 -17.75 0.81 -0.50
N SER A 37 -18.34 1.77 -1.21
CA SER A 37 -17.73 2.43 -2.35
C SER A 37 -18.20 3.88 -2.55
N VAL A 38 -17.36 4.65 -3.23
CA VAL A 38 -17.64 6.00 -3.73
C VAL A 38 -17.38 6.00 -5.23
N THR A 39 -18.41 6.25 -6.04
CA THR A 39 -18.27 6.44 -7.49
C THR A 39 -18.25 7.92 -7.83
N PHE A 40 -17.28 8.33 -8.65
CA PHE A 40 -17.23 9.67 -9.23
C PHE A 40 -17.87 9.65 -10.62
N GLN A 41 -18.84 10.51 -10.89
CA GLN A 41 -19.50 10.59 -12.20
C GLN A 41 -20.10 9.24 -12.63
N GLU A 42 -21.07 8.76 -11.84
CA GLU A 42 -21.75 7.48 -12.07
C GLU A 42 -22.50 7.49 -13.41
N VAL A 43 -22.16 6.54 -14.27
CA VAL A 43 -22.73 6.47 -15.62
C VAL A 43 -24.17 5.97 -15.55
N GLY A 44 -25.08 6.69 -16.21
CA GLY A 44 -26.46 6.25 -16.39
C GLY A 44 -27.44 6.80 -15.36
N LEU A 45 -26.98 7.60 -14.39
CA LEU A 45 -27.84 8.39 -13.51
C LEU A 45 -27.97 9.82 -14.07
N GLU A 46 -29.18 10.38 -14.00
CA GLU A 46 -29.45 11.74 -14.46
C GLU A 46 -29.56 12.70 -13.28
N GLY A 47 -28.62 13.66 -13.15
CA GLY A 47 -28.76 14.81 -12.26
C GLY A 47 -28.48 14.54 -10.78
N VAL A 48 -27.96 13.36 -10.46
CA VAL A 48 -27.48 12.93 -9.12
C VAL A 48 -26.22 12.07 -9.23
N ASP A 49 -25.48 12.24 -10.33
CA ASP A 49 -24.40 11.37 -10.80
C ASP A 49 -23.00 11.81 -10.37
N ASP A 50 -22.81 13.07 -9.96
CA ASP A 50 -21.48 13.63 -9.69
C ASP A 50 -20.69 12.80 -8.65
N VAL A 51 -21.32 12.44 -7.52
CA VAL A 51 -20.76 11.50 -6.54
C VAL A 51 -21.86 10.58 -6.00
N VAL A 52 -21.65 9.27 -6.10
CA VAL A 52 -22.56 8.25 -5.57
C VAL A 52 -21.85 7.44 -4.51
N VAL A 53 -22.45 7.34 -3.33
CA VAL A 53 -21.90 6.62 -2.17
C VAL A 53 -22.77 5.43 -1.85
N ARG A 54 -22.22 4.22 -2.04
CA ARG A 54 -22.87 2.97 -1.63
C ARG A 54 -22.44 2.63 -0.20
N ARG A 55 -23.43 2.40 0.66
CA ARG A 55 -23.25 1.97 2.04
C ARG A 55 -23.62 0.50 2.20
N SER A 56 -23.25 -0.07 3.35
CA SER A 56 -23.59 -1.46 3.70
C SER A 56 -25.08 -1.76 3.56
N TYR A 57 -25.40 -3.00 3.19
CA TYR A 57 -26.76 -3.45 2.91
C TYR A 57 -27.78 -2.99 3.95
N GLY A 58 -28.86 -2.35 3.49
CA GLY A 58 -29.94 -1.81 4.31
C GLY A 58 -29.77 -0.34 4.72
N LEU A 59 -28.63 0.30 4.41
CA LEU A 59 -28.46 1.74 4.54
C LEU A 59 -28.77 2.44 3.21
N PRO A 60 -29.32 3.67 3.24
CA PRO A 60 -29.64 4.41 2.03
C PRO A 60 -28.36 4.77 1.27
N MET A 61 -28.42 4.60 -0.05
CA MET A 61 -27.42 5.17 -0.96
C MET A 61 -27.47 6.70 -0.87
N VAL A 62 -26.32 7.35 -0.94
CA VAL A 62 -26.24 8.82 -0.98
C VAL A 62 -25.82 9.25 -2.37
N CYS A 63 -26.66 10.03 -3.04
CA CYS A 63 -26.37 10.59 -4.36
C CYS A 63 -26.21 12.10 -4.24
N VAL A 64 -25.09 12.61 -4.76
CA VAL A 64 -24.69 13.99 -4.57
C VAL A 64 -24.62 14.68 -5.92
N GLN A 65 -25.25 15.85 -6.01
CA GLN A 65 -25.09 16.78 -7.13
C GLN A 65 -24.41 18.06 -6.63
N VAL A 66 -23.33 18.44 -7.29
CA VAL A 66 -22.53 19.63 -7.03
C VAL A 66 -22.82 20.68 -8.10
N LYS A 67 -23.36 21.83 -7.67
CA LYS A 67 -23.53 23.02 -8.51
C LYS A 67 -22.62 24.14 -8.00
N HIS A 68 -21.32 23.99 -8.27
CA HIS A 68 -20.29 24.96 -7.91
C HIS A 68 -20.05 25.96 -9.06
N LYS A 69 -20.28 27.25 -8.83
CA LYS A 69 -19.99 28.31 -9.83
C LYS A 69 -18.60 28.91 -9.64
N LYS A 70 -18.00 29.42 -10.72
CA LYS A 70 -16.67 30.07 -10.69
C LYS A 70 -16.67 31.30 -9.78
N ALA A 71 -15.59 31.52 -9.04
CA ALA A 71 -15.44 32.65 -8.10
C ALA A 71 -15.66 34.03 -8.76
N SER A 72 -15.28 34.20 -10.02
CA SER A 72 -15.51 35.44 -10.79
C SER A 72 -16.99 35.70 -11.11
N THR A 73 -17.85 34.69 -11.04
CA THR A 73 -19.32 34.81 -11.14
C THR A 73 -20.03 34.74 -9.79
N ALA A 74 -19.30 34.40 -8.72
CA ALA A 74 -19.83 34.31 -7.36
C ALA A 74 -20.27 35.68 -6.80
N ALA A 75 -19.79 36.78 -7.40
CA ALA A 75 -20.23 38.12 -7.07
C ALA A 75 -21.71 38.42 -7.45
N ALA A 76 -22.46 37.52 -8.12
CA ALA A 76 -23.73 37.94 -8.70
C ALA A 76 -25.00 37.13 -8.39
N ASN A 77 -25.03 35.87 -7.93
CA ASN A 77 -26.34 35.19 -7.74
C ASN A 77 -26.38 34.14 -6.61
N ASN A 78 -27.16 34.45 -5.57
CA ASN A 78 -27.58 33.50 -4.53
C ASN A 78 -28.37 32.31 -5.14
N LEU A 79 -28.40 31.18 -4.45
CA LEU A 79 -29.35 30.10 -4.72
C LEU A 79 -30.74 30.60 -4.29
N THR A 80 -31.66 30.67 -5.25
CA THR A 80 -33.05 31.12 -5.03
C THR A 80 -34.03 30.01 -5.39
N PHE A 81 -35.27 30.12 -4.91
CA PHE A 81 -36.36 29.21 -5.27
C PHE A 81 -36.49 29.07 -6.80
N GLY A 82 -36.50 30.20 -7.51
CA GLY A 82 -36.56 30.24 -8.97
C GLY A 82 -35.44 29.46 -9.64
N SER A 83 -34.24 29.42 -9.06
CA SER A 83 -33.12 28.66 -9.63
C SER A 83 -33.24 27.14 -9.49
N LEU A 84 -34.15 26.64 -8.64
CA LEU A 84 -34.46 25.21 -8.52
C LEU A 84 -35.59 24.80 -9.47
N VAL A 85 -36.60 25.66 -9.63
CA VAL A 85 -37.83 25.34 -10.36
C VAL A 85 -37.84 25.80 -11.83
N ALA A 86 -37.00 26.77 -12.20
CA ALA A 86 -36.92 27.23 -13.57
C ALA A 86 -36.29 26.17 -14.48
N GLU A 87 -36.88 25.99 -15.66
CA GLU A 87 -36.33 25.16 -16.74
C GLU A 87 -35.12 25.86 -17.39
N GLY A 88 -34.07 25.09 -17.74
CA GLY A 88 -32.85 25.64 -18.34
C GLY A 88 -33.05 26.19 -19.77
N GLU A 89 -32.16 27.11 -20.20
CA GLU A 89 -32.07 27.54 -21.60
C GLU A 89 -31.31 26.50 -22.44
N SER A 90 -31.83 26.22 -23.64
CA SER A 90 -31.39 25.15 -24.56
C SER A 90 -29.92 25.23 -24.96
N GLY A 91 -29.17 24.16 -24.71
CA GLY A 91 -28.03 23.74 -25.53
C GLY A 91 -28.49 22.68 -26.53
N GLU A 92 -27.97 22.70 -27.75
CA GLU A 92 -28.42 21.87 -28.87
C GLU A 92 -28.48 20.36 -28.54
N GLU A 93 -29.63 19.78 -28.90
CA GLU A 93 -29.93 18.35 -29.10
C GLU A 93 -29.98 17.39 -27.88
N GLN A 94 -31.23 17.02 -27.54
CA GLN A 94 -31.72 15.69 -27.07
C GLN A 94 -32.21 15.46 -25.63
N SER A 95 -32.32 16.46 -24.75
CA SER A 95 -33.04 16.29 -23.47
C SER A 95 -34.13 17.35 -23.25
N PRO A 96 -35.32 16.99 -22.74
CA PRO A 96 -36.35 17.98 -22.40
C PRO A 96 -35.79 18.94 -21.33
N ASN A 97 -36.08 20.24 -21.45
CA ASN A 97 -35.66 21.27 -20.50
C ASN A 97 -36.22 20.98 -19.09
N LYS A 98 -35.49 20.21 -18.28
CA LYS A 98 -35.84 19.93 -16.89
C LYS A 98 -35.31 21.05 -15.99
N SER A 99 -36.09 21.39 -14.96
CA SER A 99 -35.59 22.19 -13.85
C SER A 99 -34.57 21.39 -13.03
N LEU A 100 -33.72 22.07 -12.25
CA LEU A 100 -32.77 21.37 -11.38
C LEU A 100 -33.48 20.44 -10.39
N LEU A 101 -34.62 20.87 -9.85
CA LEU A 101 -35.45 20.05 -8.97
C LEU A 101 -36.00 18.82 -9.69
N ALA A 102 -36.47 18.96 -10.93
CA ALA A 102 -36.97 17.84 -11.74
C ALA A 102 -35.85 16.84 -12.07
N SER A 103 -34.63 17.30 -12.35
CA SER A 103 -33.48 16.41 -12.57
C SER A 103 -33.13 15.62 -11.31
N LEU A 104 -33.04 16.27 -10.15
CA LEU A 104 -32.78 15.60 -8.87
C LEU A 104 -33.87 14.55 -8.54
N ALA A 105 -35.13 14.92 -8.78
CA ALA A 105 -36.28 14.05 -8.56
C ALA A 105 -36.29 12.83 -9.50
N ALA A 106 -35.95 13.03 -10.77
CA ALA A 106 -35.82 11.95 -11.74
C ALA A 106 -34.72 10.95 -11.34
N GLY A 107 -33.53 11.46 -10.96
CA GLY A 107 -32.42 10.65 -10.46
C GLY A 107 -32.79 9.87 -9.20
N TRP A 108 -33.44 10.51 -8.23
CA TRP A 108 -33.95 9.85 -7.02
C TRP A 108 -34.90 8.70 -7.35
N LYS A 109 -35.86 8.93 -8.27
CA LYS A 109 -36.85 7.92 -8.66
C LYS A 109 -36.20 6.75 -9.39
N GLN A 110 -35.17 7.02 -10.20
CA GLN A 110 -34.40 5.99 -10.89
C GLN A 110 -33.69 5.08 -9.89
N VAL A 111 -32.86 5.65 -9.01
CA VAL A 111 -32.11 4.90 -7.98
C VAL A 111 -33.06 4.14 -7.06
N SER A 112 -34.17 4.76 -6.66
CA SER A 112 -35.19 4.13 -5.81
C SER A 112 -35.79 2.86 -6.41
N ARG A 113 -35.96 2.84 -7.74
CA ARG A 113 -36.45 1.67 -8.47
C ARG A 113 -35.37 0.60 -8.66
N GLU A 114 -34.14 1.01 -8.96
CA GLU A 114 -33.04 0.10 -9.26
C GLU A 114 -32.53 -0.64 -8.02
N GLU A 115 -32.44 0.07 -6.88
CA GLU A 115 -31.89 -0.46 -5.62
C GLU A 115 -32.98 -0.95 -4.65
N GLU A 116 -34.26 -0.84 -5.03
CA GLU A 116 -35.42 -1.14 -4.17
C GLU A 116 -35.37 -0.47 -2.78
N ALA A 117 -34.71 0.70 -2.69
CA ALA A 117 -34.45 1.42 -1.45
C ALA A 117 -34.52 2.92 -1.67
N ILE A 118 -34.91 3.70 -0.67
CA ILE A 118 -35.03 5.16 -0.78
C ILE A 118 -33.64 5.81 -0.63
N PRO A 119 -33.10 6.49 -1.65
CA PRO A 119 -31.79 7.13 -1.55
C PRO A 119 -31.89 8.53 -0.91
N GLU A 120 -30.79 8.96 -0.31
CA GLU A 120 -30.55 10.33 0.15
C GLU A 120 -29.98 11.16 -1.00
N ILE A 121 -30.55 12.34 -1.27
CA ILE A 121 -30.08 13.27 -2.29
C ILE A 121 -29.48 14.50 -1.64
N ILE A 122 -28.26 14.85 -2.02
CA ILE A 122 -27.59 16.05 -1.50
C ILE A 122 -27.22 16.98 -2.65
N LEU A 123 -27.79 18.19 -2.62
CA LEU A 123 -27.40 19.28 -3.51
C LEU A 123 -26.36 20.18 -2.82
N TYR A 124 -25.13 20.17 -3.31
CA TYR A 124 -24.08 21.10 -2.87
C TYR A 124 -24.02 22.33 -3.78
N THR A 125 -23.85 23.52 -3.18
CA THR A 125 -23.55 24.73 -3.95
C THR A 125 -22.75 25.73 -3.12
N ASN A 126 -21.81 26.42 -3.76
CA ASN A 126 -21.09 27.55 -3.16
C ASN A 126 -21.89 28.85 -3.12
N ARG A 127 -23.11 28.85 -3.68
CA ARG A 127 -24.02 30.00 -3.60
C ARG A 127 -24.66 30.06 -2.22
N ALA A 128 -24.68 31.24 -1.59
CA ALA A 128 -25.49 31.47 -0.41
C ALA A 128 -26.98 31.44 -0.74
N LEU A 129 -27.83 31.14 0.24
CA LEU A 129 -29.28 31.23 0.08
C LEU A 129 -29.72 32.69 -0.08
N GLY A 130 -30.60 32.94 -1.06
CA GLY A 130 -31.20 34.26 -1.25
C GLY A 130 -32.01 34.66 -0.01
N LYS A 131 -31.97 35.96 0.33
CA LYS A 131 -32.68 36.53 1.48
C LYS A 131 -33.90 37.38 1.11
N ASN A 132 -34.08 37.64 -0.19
CA ASN A 132 -35.11 38.55 -0.68
C ASN A 132 -36.36 37.79 -1.11
N LYS A 133 -37.52 38.33 -0.75
CA LYS A 133 -38.80 37.93 -1.36
C LYS A 133 -38.84 38.43 -2.81
N THR A 134 -39.41 37.63 -3.70
CA THR A 134 -39.52 37.98 -5.13
C THR A 134 -40.94 37.78 -5.62
N GLY A 135 -41.39 38.63 -6.54
CA GLY A 135 -42.66 38.41 -7.22
C GLY A 135 -42.55 37.27 -8.23
N ALA A 136 -43.61 36.48 -8.35
CA ALA A 136 -43.70 35.37 -9.28
C ALA A 136 -45.13 35.19 -9.77
N GLU A 137 -45.30 34.38 -10.80
CA GLU A 137 -46.60 34.00 -11.34
C GLU A 137 -46.65 32.49 -11.47
N TYR A 138 -47.69 31.88 -10.92
CA TYR A 138 -47.94 30.44 -11.02
C TYR A 138 -49.37 30.20 -11.51
N MET A 139 -49.54 29.42 -12.58
CA MET A 139 -50.84 29.15 -13.21
C MET A 139 -51.68 30.42 -13.49
N GLY A 140 -51.02 31.49 -13.94
CA GLY A 140 -51.69 32.78 -14.24
C GLY A 140 -52.01 33.64 -13.02
N LYS A 141 -51.59 33.26 -11.81
CA LYS A 141 -51.82 33.99 -10.57
C LYS A 141 -50.51 34.58 -10.01
N PRO A 142 -50.43 35.90 -9.79
CA PRO A 142 -49.27 36.51 -9.18
C PRO A 142 -49.24 36.20 -7.68
N TYR A 143 -48.07 35.90 -7.15
CA TYR A 143 -47.84 35.65 -5.73
C TYR A 143 -46.42 36.10 -5.31
N LYS A 144 -46.16 36.21 -4.00
CA LYS A 144 -44.82 36.56 -3.49
C LYS A 144 -44.07 35.35 -2.96
N ARG A 145 -43.01 34.94 -3.67
CA ARG A 145 -42.08 33.89 -3.23
C ARG A 145 -41.33 34.30 -1.97
N LEU A 146 -41.40 33.46 -0.94
CA LEU A 146 -40.47 33.49 0.19
C LEU A 146 -39.06 33.12 -0.27
N PRO A 147 -38.02 33.62 0.43
CA PRO A 147 -36.66 33.19 0.18
C PRO A 147 -36.54 31.67 0.40
N LEU A 148 -35.68 31.01 -0.37
CA LEU A 148 -35.59 29.54 -0.40
C LEU A 148 -35.37 28.93 1.00
N GLY A 149 -34.51 29.55 1.82
CA GLY A 149 -34.27 29.09 3.19
C GLY A 149 -35.53 29.12 4.05
N GLU A 150 -36.22 30.28 4.11
CA GLU A 150 -37.45 30.42 4.89
C GLU A 150 -38.58 29.50 4.39
N PHE A 151 -38.67 29.32 3.07
CA PHE A 151 -39.61 28.37 2.47
C PHE A 151 -39.30 26.93 2.90
N TRP A 152 -38.03 26.52 2.80
CA TRP A 152 -37.58 25.17 3.16
C TRP A 152 -37.77 24.87 4.64
N ASP A 153 -37.49 25.84 5.53
CA ASP A 153 -37.69 25.69 6.97
C ASP A 153 -39.17 25.42 7.31
N LYS A 154 -40.09 26.16 6.68
CA LYS A 154 -41.54 25.96 6.87
C LYS A 154 -42.01 24.65 6.28
N LEU A 155 -41.57 24.32 5.07
CA LEU A 155 -41.95 23.09 4.39
C LEU A 155 -41.46 21.84 5.13
N SER A 156 -40.25 21.88 5.69
CA SER A 156 -39.65 20.75 6.42
C SER A 156 -40.46 20.36 7.66
N VAL A 157 -41.14 21.32 8.31
CA VAL A 157 -42.02 21.04 9.46
C VAL A 157 -43.24 20.23 9.02
N GLU A 158 -43.90 20.63 7.93
CA GLU A 158 -45.07 19.92 7.39
C GLU A 158 -44.68 18.54 6.84
N LEU A 159 -43.56 18.47 6.11
CA LEU A 159 -43.02 17.19 5.62
C LEU A 159 -42.75 16.20 6.77
N GLY A 160 -42.49 16.65 8.00
CA GLY A 160 -42.32 15.77 9.15
C GLY A 160 -43.60 15.09 9.63
N ALA A 161 -44.77 15.71 9.38
CA ALA A 161 -46.06 15.29 9.95
C ALA A 161 -46.96 14.52 8.97
N VAL A 162 -46.70 14.61 7.67
CA VAL A 162 -47.68 14.26 6.63
C VAL A 162 -47.20 13.11 5.74
N ALA A 163 -48.09 12.17 5.37
CA ALA A 163 -47.72 11.05 4.49
C ALA A 163 -47.91 11.35 2.99
N SER A 164 -48.84 12.23 2.65
CA SER A 164 -49.25 12.59 1.28
C SER A 164 -48.95 14.06 0.98
N SER A 165 -48.53 14.37 -0.24
CA SER A 165 -48.32 15.75 -0.69
C SER A 165 -49.65 16.54 -0.75
N SER A 166 -50.77 15.84 -0.96
CA SER A 166 -52.12 16.45 -0.99
C SER A 166 -52.57 17.03 0.35
N ASP A 167 -51.98 16.55 1.44
CA ASP A 167 -52.37 16.89 2.80
C ASP A 167 -51.58 18.09 3.33
N ILE A 168 -50.59 18.57 2.57
CA ILE A 168 -49.82 19.78 2.87
C ILE A 168 -50.56 20.99 2.31
N THR A 169 -51.08 21.82 3.21
CA THR A 169 -51.75 23.08 2.87
C THR A 169 -51.27 24.18 3.81
N PHE A 170 -51.10 25.40 3.29
CA PHE A 170 -50.67 26.53 4.10
C PHE A 170 -51.76 27.60 4.19
N ASP A 171 -51.98 28.16 5.38
CA ASP A 171 -52.94 29.25 5.59
C ASP A 171 -52.54 30.54 4.84
N ASP A 172 -51.24 30.73 4.60
CA ASP A 172 -50.69 31.84 3.82
C ASP A 172 -50.85 31.53 2.32
N PRO A 173 -51.66 32.29 1.56
CA PRO A 173 -51.93 32.00 0.15
C PRO A 173 -50.69 32.08 -0.75
N ASP A 174 -49.72 32.94 -0.43
CA ASP A 174 -48.48 33.05 -1.20
C ASP A 174 -47.60 31.82 -0.96
N LEU A 175 -47.55 31.32 0.29
CA LEU A 175 -46.80 30.12 0.65
C LEU A 175 -47.42 28.84 0.06
N ASP A 176 -48.75 28.76 0.09
CA ASP A 176 -49.51 27.64 -0.49
C ASP A 176 -49.30 27.55 -2.01
N MET A 177 -49.35 28.69 -2.71
CA MET A 177 -49.01 28.76 -4.14
C MET A 177 -47.54 28.38 -4.39
N GLN A 178 -46.62 28.82 -3.54
CA GLN A 178 -45.20 28.45 -3.66
C GLN A 178 -44.98 26.94 -3.48
N TRP A 179 -45.70 26.31 -2.54
CA TRP A 179 -45.67 24.87 -2.33
C TRP A 179 -46.15 24.11 -3.55
N HIS A 180 -47.31 24.47 -4.10
CA HIS A 180 -47.84 23.83 -5.30
C HIS A 180 -46.91 23.99 -6.51
N GLU A 181 -46.35 25.17 -6.74
CA GLU A 181 -45.33 25.36 -7.79
C GLU A 181 -44.13 24.43 -7.56
N PHE A 182 -43.66 24.31 -6.31
CA PHE A 182 -42.51 23.49 -5.97
C PHE A 182 -42.78 22.00 -6.18
N ALA A 183 -43.92 21.50 -5.71
CA ALA A 183 -44.34 20.12 -5.88
C ALA A 183 -44.50 19.76 -7.36
N ASP A 184 -45.19 20.59 -8.15
CA ASP A 184 -45.40 20.38 -9.60
C ASP A 184 -44.10 20.49 -10.41
N SER A 185 -43.11 21.21 -9.88
CA SER A 185 -41.77 21.31 -10.48
C SER A 185 -40.93 20.05 -10.32
N THR A 186 -41.27 19.13 -9.40
CA THR A 186 -40.57 17.84 -9.27
C THR A 186 -40.83 16.89 -10.43
N LYS A 187 -41.99 17.04 -11.10
CA LYS A 187 -42.49 16.11 -12.14
C LYS A 187 -42.67 14.66 -11.66
N LEU A 188 -42.76 14.44 -10.34
CA LEU A 188 -43.05 13.14 -9.74
C LEU A 188 -44.56 12.88 -9.64
N GLU A 189 -44.92 11.61 -9.49
CA GLU A 189 -46.27 11.23 -9.08
C GLU A 189 -46.45 11.52 -7.58
N GLU A 190 -47.69 11.85 -7.18
CA GLU A 190 -48.08 12.17 -5.81
C GLU A 190 -47.41 11.31 -4.72
N PRO A 191 -47.43 9.96 -4.76
CA PRO A 191 -46.87 9.13 -3.70
C PRO A 191 -45.36 9.26 -3.52
N ASP A 192 -44.66 9.83 -4.50
CA ASP A 192 -43.20 9.98 -4.49
C ASP A 192 -42.72 11.35 -4.02
N ILE A 193 -43.58 12.38 -4.06
CA ILE A 193 -43.19 13.77 -3.79
C ILE A 193 -42.68 13.90 -2.35
N VAL A 194 -43.46 13.44 -1.37
CA VAL A 194 -43.08 13.54 0.06
C VAL A 194 -41.84 12.69 0.37
N PRO A 195 -41.75 11.40 -0.05
CA PRO A 195 -40.52 10.62 0.13
C PRO A 195 -39.29 11.27 -0.48
N PHE A 196 -39.36 11.81 -1.70
CA PHE A 196 -38.25 12.52 -2.32
C PHE A 196 -37.82 13.73 -1.50
N LEU A 197 -38.75 14.63 -1.17
CA LEU A 197 -38.44 15.88 -0.49
C LEU A 197 -37.90 15.67 0.93
N ARG A 198 -38.35 14.63 1.64
CA ARG A 198 -37.79 14.24 2.94
C ARG A 198 -36.33 13.79 2.87
N ASN A 199 -35.91 13.28 1.72
CA ASN A 199 -34.55 12.78 1.51
C ASN A 199 -33.68 13.75 0.71
N LEU A 200 -34.21 14.92 0.33
CA LEU A 200 -33.45 15.99 -0.31
C LEU A 200 -32.83 16.91 0.74
N THR A 201 -31.51 17.07 0.68
CA THR A 201 -30.77 18.03 1.51
C THR A 201 -30.06 19.06 0.64
N ILE A 202 -30.22 20.35 0.96
CA ILE A 202 -29.55 21.45 0.25
C ILE A 202 -28.42 22.00 1.12
N ARG A 203 -27.16 21.79 0.72
CA ARG A 203 -25.95 22.34 1.36
C ARG A 203 -25.46 23.56 0.58
N ALA A 204 -25.97 24.73 0.96
CA ALA A 204 -25.63 26.02 0.38
C ALA A 204 -24.47 26.70 1.11
N GLY A 205 -23.82 27.66 0.45
CA GLY A 205 -22.71 28.42 1.01
C GLY A 205 -21.46 27.57 1.23
N ALA A 206 -21.23 26.57 0.38
CA ALA A 206 -20.00 25.78 0.39
C ALA A 206 -18.75 26.68 0.31
N PRO A 207 -17.67 26.31 1.01
CA PRO A 207 -16.50 27.17 1.17
C PRO A 207 -15.68 27.23 -0.13
N SER A 208 -14.57 27.97 -0.13
CA SER A 208 -13.67 27.98 -1.28
C SER A 208 -12.98 26.61 -1.45
N LEU A 209 -12.43 26.33 -2.64
CA LEU A 209 -11.67 25.10 -2.88
C LEU A 209 -10.50 24.94 -1.89
N HIS A 210 -9.82 26.04 -1.57
CA HIS A 210 -8.71 26.05 -0.61
C HIS A 210 -9.17 25.78 0.82
N ASP A 211 -10.31 26.35 1.23
CA ASP A 211 -10.88 26.08 2.55
C ASP A 211 -11.37 24.63 2.68
N GLU A 212 -11.93 24.06 1.60
CA GLU A 212 -12.32 22.65 1.56
C GLU A 212 -11.08 21.75 1.65
N GLU A 213 -9.98 22.10 0.98
CA GLU A 213 -8.69 21.40 1.13
C GLU A 213 -8.21 21.39 2.59
N ILE A 214 -8.22 22.55 3.25
CA ILE A 214 -7.86 22.67 4.68
C ILE A 214 -8.77 21.79 5.54
N LYS A 215 -10.08 21.77 5.27
CA LYS A 215 -11.04 20.90 5.96
C LYS A 215 -10.70 19.43 5.76
N LEU A 216 -10.47 18.98 4.53
CA LEU A 216 -10.16 17.57 4.21
C LEU A 216 -8.83 17.13 4.85
N MET A 217 -7.80 17.98 4.81
CA MET A 217 -6.53 17.71 5.51
C MET A 217 -6.73 17.61 7.03
N GLY A 218 -7.53 18.50 7.62
CA GLY A 218 -7.89 18.43 9.04
C GLY A 218 -8.59 17.13 9.41
N ARG A 219 -9.56 16.70 8.59
CA ARG A 219 -10.22 15.39 8.77
C ARG A 219 -9.26 14.22 8.63
N LEU A 220 -8.39 14.21 7.62
CA LEU A 220 -7.37 13.18 7.45
C LEU A 220 -6.46 13.07 8.67
N ARG A 221 -6.02 14.22 9.21
CA ARG A 221 -5.21 14.30 10.42
C ARG A 221 -5.91 13.63 11.60
N ASP A 222 -7.15 14.02 11.86
CA ASP A 222 -7.87 13.64 13.09
C ASP A 222 -8.46 12.22 13.01
N GLU A 223 -8.96 11.80 11.83
CA GLU A 223 -9.73 10.57 11.67
C GLU A 223 -8.89 9.38 11.14
N VAL A 224 -7.81 9.64 10.38
CA VAL A 224 -7.04 8.58 9.69
C VAL A 224 -5.57 8.54 10.13
N CYS A 225 -4.96 9.71 10.35
CA CYS A 225 -3.51 9.86 10.52
C CYS A 225 -3.08 10.01 11.99
N GLY A 226 -3.96 9.74 12.95
CA GLY A 226 -3.64 9.73 14.38
C GLY A 226 -3.10 11.07 14.91
N GLY A 227 -3.50 12.20 14.33
CA GLY A 227 -3.05 13.54 14.69
C GLY A 227 -1.82 14.05 13.92
N SER A 228 -1.21 13.24 13.03
CA SER A 228 -0.02 13.65 12.27
C SER A 228 -0.36 14.52 11.06
N GLU A 229 0.10 15.77 11.07
CA GLU A 229 -0.10 16.73 9.99
C GLU A 229 0.74 16.39 8.74
N GLU A 230 1.99 15.96 8.93
CA GLU A 230 2.87 15.53 7.85
C GLU A 230 2.31 14.30 7.11
N LEU A 231 1.81 13.31 7.87
CA LEU A 231 1.18 12.14 7.28
C LEU A 231 -0.10 12.51 6.55
N ALA A 232 -0.96 13.35 7.15
CA ALA A 232 -2.20 13.81 6.52
C ALA A 232 -1.95 14.52 5.18
N SER A 233 -0.92 15.37 5.12
CA SER A 233 -0.50 16.03 3.87
C SER A 233 -0.06 15.00 2.81
N ARG A 234 0.81 14.05 3.16
CA ARG A 234 1.24 12.98 2.24
C ARG A 234 0.08 12.11 1.75
N VAL A 235 -0.90 11.83 2.62
CA VAL A 235 -2.12 11.08 2.27
C VAL A 235 -3.00 11.87 1.33
N PHE A 236 -3.21 13.16 1.63
CA PHE A 236 -4.00 14.06 0.79
C PHE A 236 -3.41 14.15 -0.62
N ASP A 237 -2.10 14.42 -0.74
CA ASP A 237 -1.41 14.51 -2.02
C ASP A 237 -1.58 13.25 -2.86
N LEU A 238 -1.52 12.08 -2.21
CA LEU A 238 -1.67 10.80 -2.88
C LEU A 238 -3.11 10.55 -3.34
N LEU A 239 -4.12 10.86 -2.52
CA LEU A 239 -5.53 10.76 -2.89
C LEU A 239 -5.87 11.73 -4.02
N ALA A 240 -5.40 12.98 -3.93
CA ALA A 240 -5.56 13.99 -4.96
C ALA A 240 -4.90 13.59 -6.29
N ALA A 241 -3.76 12.90 -6.24
CA ALA A 241 -3.11 12.34 -7.42
C ALA A 241 -3.93 11.20 -8.06
N GLU A 242 -4.53 10.31 -7.26
CA GLU A 242 -5.36 9.21 -7.77
C GLU A 242 -6.70 9.68 -8.35
N LEU A 243 -7.20 10.87 -7.99
CA LEU A 243 -8.38 11.46 -8.66
C LEU A 243 -8.21 11.51 -10.18
N ARG A 244 -6.98 11.72 -10.69
CA ARG A 244 -6.69 11.69 -12.14
C ARG A 244 -7.05 10.36 -12.81
N LYS A 245 -7.20 9.28 -12.05
CA LYS A 245 -7.68 7.99 -12.55
C LYS A 245 -9.17 7.84 -12.27
N TRP A 246 -9.60 8.11 -11.03
CA TRP A 246 -10.98 7.90 -10.57
C TRP A 246 -12.01 8.83 -11.23
N THR A 247 -11.58 9.90 -11.90
CA THR A 247 -12.49 10.89 -12.52
C THR A 247 -12.32 10.98 -14.04
N THR A 248 -11.75 9.94 -14.67
CA THR A 248 -11.50 9.93 -16.11
C THR A 248 -12.14 8.74 -16.79
N ALA A 249 -12.67 8.93 -18.00
CA ALA A 249 -13.35 7.89 -18.76
C ALA A 249 -12.51 6.63 -19.07
N ALA A 250 -11.18 6.71 -18.92
CA ALA A 250 -10.26 5.57 -19.09
C ALA A 250 -9.99 4.82 -17.77
N GLY A 251 -10.37 5.39 -16.63
CA GLY A 251 -10.21 4.80 -15.31
C GLY A 251 -11.49 4.12 -14.81
N ASP A 252 -11.33 3.34 -13.74
CA ASP A 252 -12.48 2.86 -12.96
C ASP A 252 -12.87 3.97 -11.99
N ASN A 253 -14.09 4.49 -12.18
CA ASN A 253 -14.61 5.60 -11.40
C ASN A 253 -15.12 5.18 -10.02
N MET A 254 -15.29 3.88 -9.79
CA MET A 254 -15.76 3.34 -8.52
C MET A 254 -14.58 3.04 -7.59
N VAL A 255 -14.53 3.77 -6.48
CA VAL A 255 -13.50 3.60 -5.46
C VAL A 255 -14.07 2.82 -4.29
N SER A 256 -13.72 1.53 -4.19
CA SER A 256 -14.04 0.73 -3.02
C SER A 256 -13.10 1.02 -1.84
N ALA A 257 -13.51 0.61 -0.63
CA ALA A 257 -12.66 0.70 0.56
C ALA A 257 -11.29 0.00 0.38
N GLU A 258 -11.23 -1.03 -0.44
CA GLU A 258 -9.98 -1.73 -0.77
C GLU A 258 -9.09 -0.92 -1.71
N ILE A 259 -9.67 -0.32 -2.76
CA ILE A 259 -8.93 0.54 -3.71
C ILE A 259 -8.33 1.74 -2.97
N ALA A 260 -9.14 2.44 -2.17
CA ALA A 260 -8.67 3.57 -1.38
C ALA A 260 -7.55 3.17 -0.41
N ARG A 261 -7.70 2.04 0.30
CA ARG A 261 -6.69 1.55 1.24
C ARG A 261 -5.40 1.16 0.53
N LYS A 262 -5.48 0.43 -0.59
CA LYS A 262 -4.33 0.02 -1.38
C LYS A 262 -3.57 1.23 -1.93
N CYS A 263 -4.29 2.29 -2.30
CA CYS A 263 -3.69 3.58 -2.64
C CYS A 263 -2.83 4.09 -1.49
N VAL A 264 -3.42 4.35 -0.32
CA VAL A 264 -2.70 5.01 0.78
C VAL A 264 -1.64 4.13 1.44
N CYS A 265 -1.79 2.80 1.41
CA CYS A 265 -0.81 1.85 1.91
C CYS A 265 0.56 1.95 1.19
N LYS A 266 0.65 2.58 0.02
CA LYS A 266 1.92 2.86 -0.64
C LYS A 266 2.86 3.71 0.24
N LEU A 267 2.31 4.56 1.10
CA LEU A 267 3.08 5.39 2.03
C LEU A 267 3.78 4.60 3.14
N ASN A 268 3.35 3.34 3.39
CA ASN A 268 4.03 2.43 4.31
C ASN A 268 5.35 1.87 3.76
N ARG A 269 5.68 2.21 2.51
CA ARG A 269 6.91 1.80 1.82
C ARG A 269 7.72 3.04 1.56
N ASN A 270 9.02 2.94 1.76
CA ASN A 270 9.93 3.95 1.26
C ASN A 270 10.05 3.75 -0.26
N PRO A 271 9.66 4.75 -1.08
CA PRO A 271 9.73 4.62 -2.54
C PRO A 271 11.16 4.49 -3.07
N MET A 272 12.17 4.83 -2.26
CA MET A 272 13.59 4.65 -2.60
C MET A 272 14.11 3.25 -2.28
N ASP A 273 13.39 2.47 -1.47
CA ASP A 273 13.78 1.09 -1.17
C ASP A 273 13.26 0.17 -2.29
N ILE A 274 14.15 -0.15 -3.23
CA ILE A 274 13.90 -1.16 -4.27
C ILE A 274 13.63 -2.50 -3.56
N PRO A 275 12.58 -3.26 -3.95
CA PRO A 275 12.37 -4.59 -3.42
C PRO A 275 13.62 -5.43 -3.60
N ILE A 276 14.24 -5.76 -2.48
CA ILE A 276 15.45 -6.56 -2.45
C ILE A 276 15.05 -7.99 -2.83
N GLU A 277 15.45 -8.44 -4.01
CA GLU A 277 15.38 -9.86 -4.38
C GLU A 277 16.78 -10.38 -4.70
N VAL A 278 17.27 -11.30 -3.86
CA VAL A 278 18.52 -12.00 -4.15
C VAL A 278 18.23 -13.06 -5.21
N PRO A 279 18.85 -12.99 -6.42
CA PRO A 279 18.47 -13.88 -7.51
C PRO A 279 18.85 -15.34 -7.24
N ILE A 280 18.26 -16.25 -8.00
CA ILE A 280 18.65 -17.66 -7.98
C ILE A 280 20.10 -17.78 -8.50
N PRO A 281 20.98 -18.56 -7.84
CA PRO A 281 22.33 -18.81 -8.36
C PRO A 281 22.28 -19.60 -9.67
N ILE A 282 23.17 -19.26 -10.61
CA ILE A 282 23.35 -19.99 -11.88
C ILE A 282 24.82 -20.45 -11.96
N PRO A 283 25.07 -21.78 -11.99
CA PRO A 283 24.10 -22.87 -11.84
C PRO A 283 23.59 -22.99 -10.39
N VAL A 284 22.43 -23.63 -10.20
CA VAL A 284 22.05 -24.11 -8.87
C VAL A 284 22.82 -25.40 -8.61
N PHE A 285 23.61 -25.41 -7.54
CA PHE A 285 24.40 -26.58 -7.17
C PHE A 285 23.51 -27.81 -6.90
N PRO A 286 23.84 -29.00 -7.45
CA PRO A 286 23.06 -30.22 -7.24
C PRO A 286 22.78 -30.57 -5.78
N SER A 287 23.73 -30.33 -4.86
CA SER A 287 23.52 -30.54 -3.42
C SER A 287 22.51 -29.57 -2.83
N ARG A 288 22.50 -28.32 -3.32
CA ARG A 288 21.56 -27.28 -2.90
C ARG A 288 20.18 -27.52 -3.47
N GLU A 289 20.08 -28.07 -4.68
CA GLU A 289 18.82 -28.54 -5.27
C GLU A 289 18.15 -29.58 -4.37
N ARG A 290 18.89 -30.65 -4.03
CA ARG A 290 18.39 -31.72 -3.16
C ARG A 290 17.98 -31.18 -1.79
N LEU A 291 18.81 -30.33 -1.19
CA LEU A 291 18.50 -29.74 0.12
C LEU A 291 17.30 -28.80 0.07
N CYS A 292 17.12 -28.06 -1.03
CA CYS A 292 15.95 -27.20 -1.23
C CYS A 292 14.65 -28.01 -1.24
N LEU A 293 14.64 -29.14 -1.94
CA LEU A 293 13.49 -30.06 -1.96
C LEU A 293 13.21 -30.64 -0.57
N LEU A 294 14.25 -31.09 0.14
CA LEU A 294 14.11 -31.59 1.51
C LEU A 294 13.56 -30.54 2.47
N LEU A 295 14.06 -29.30 2.38
CA LEU A 295 13.61 -28.20 3.23
C LEU A 295 12.15 -27.81 2.93
N ARG A 296 11.76 -27.80 1.64
CA ARG A 296 10.36 -27.60 1.23
C ARG A 296 9.45 -28.67 1.84
N ASP A 297 9.77 -29.94 1.62
CA ASP A 297 8.96 -31.06 2.10
C ASP A 297 8.86 -31.02 3.64
N ARG A 298 9.91 -30.57 4.33
CA ARG A 298 9.89 -30.34 5.77
C ARG A 298 9.00 -29.17 6.19
N LEU A 299 9.06 -28.02 5.52
CA LEU A 299 8.16 -26.90 5.82
C LEU A 299 6.69 -27.31 5.66
N GLU A 300 6.39 -28.13 4.64
CA GLU A 300 5.04 -28.64 4.39
C GLU A 300 4.60 -29.68 5.43
N SER A 301 5.46 -30.62 5.82
CA SER A 301 5.11 -31.75 6.70
C SER A 301 5.30 -31.51 8.20
N SER A 302 6.23 -30.63 8.60
CA SER A 302 6.63 -30.43 10.00
C SER A 302 5.55 -29.71 10.82
N ASN A 303 5.29 -30.18 12.04
CA ASN A 303 4.43 -29.47 12.99
C ASN A 303 5.16 -28.38 13.80
N SER A 304 6.47 -28.24 13.61
CA SER A 304 7.27 -27.22 14.28
C SER A 304 6.86 -25.84 13.80
N ARG A 305 6.81 -24.89 14.75
CA ARG A 305 6.41 -23.51 14.49
C ARG A 305 7.56 -22.68 13.92
N VAL A 306 8.79 -23.10 14.22
CA VAL A 306 10.00 -22.49 13.68
C VAL A 306 10.90 -23.57 13.08
N ILE A 307 11.45 -23.30 11.91
CA ILE A 307 12.58 -24.03 11.34
C ILE A 307 13.76 -23.07 11.30
N PHE A 308 14.89 -23.46 11.88
CA PHE A 308 16.10 -22.67 11.89
C PHE A 308 17.16 -23.29 10.96
N LEU A 309 17.35 -22.66 9.80
CA LEU A 309 18.40 -22.98 8.84
C LEU A 309 19.71 -22.32 9.26
N GLN A 310 20.64 -23.12 9.77
CA GLN A 310 21.96 -22.67 10.20
C GLN A 310 23.06 -23.11 9.23
N GLY A 311 24.00 -22.22 8.98
CA GLY A 311 25.18 -22.48 8.15
C GLY A 311 26.28 -21.47 8.42
N GLY A 312 27.53 -21.88 8.26
CA GLY A 312 28.69 -21.00 8.49
C GLY A 312 28.68 -19.74 7.61
N PRO A 313 29.56 -18.76 7.90
CA PRO A 313 29.81 -17.63 7.01
C PRO A 313 30.07 -18.09 5.57
N GLY A 314 29.48 -17.41 4.58
CA GLY A 314 29.68 -17.73 3.17
C GLY A 314 29.08 -19.06 2.68
N SER A 315 28.33 -19.81 3.50
CA SER A 315 27.79 -21.13 3.12
C SER A 315 26.71 -21.11 2.03
N GLY A 316 26.15 -19.95 1.69
CA GLY A 316 25.11 -19.81 0.66
C GLY A 316 23.67 -19.91 1.15
N LYS A 317 23.42 -19.69 2.46
CA LYS A 317 22.07 -19.73 3.08
C LYS A 317 21.03 -18.91 2.31
N THR A 318 21.32 -17.62 2.10
CA THR A 318 20.43 -16.70 1.38
C THR A 318 20.08 -17.19 -0.02
N ARG A 319 21.05 -17.80 -0.73
CA ARG A 319 20.82 -18.36 -2.08
C ARG A 319 19.94 -19.61 -2.03
N LEU A 320 20.11 -20.46 -1.02
CA LEU A 320 19.22 -21.60 -0.78
C LEU A 320 17.80 -21.13 -0.45
N VAL A 321 17.65 -20.09 0.37
CA VAL A 321 16.35 -19.50 0.70
C VAL A 321 15.70 -18.87 -0.54
N SER A 322 16.47 -18.20 -1.41
CA SER A 322 15.95 -17.72 -2.71
C SER A 322 15.44 -18.88 -3.57
N CYS A 323 16.22 -19.95 -3.70
CA CYS A 323 15.78 -21.16 -4.41
C CYS A 323 14.49 -21.75 -3.83
N LEU A 324 14.38 -21.78 -2.50
CA LEU A 324 13.20 -22.27 -1.79
C LEU A 324 11.98 -21.41 -2.11
N CYS A 325 12.10 -20.09 -1.98
CA CYS A 325 10.99 -19.17 -2.23
C CYS A 325 10.46 -19.31 -3.66
N GLU A 326 11.32 -19.51 -4.66
CA GLU A 326 10.94 -19.67 -6.06
C GLU A 326 10.31 -21.04 -6.38
N ARG A 327 10.61 -22.07 -5.57
CA ARG A 327 10.10 -23.45 -5.78
C ARG A 327 8.85 -23.78 -4.97
N MET A 328 8.43 -22.88 -4.08
CA MET A 328 7.26 -23.07 -3.23
C MET A 328 6.05 -22.35 -3.82
N SER A 329 4.91 -23.04 -3.79
CA SER A 329 3.61 -22.46 -4.10
C SER A 329 2.63 -22.83 -2.97
N PRO A 330 2.09 -21.85 -2.24
CA PRO A 330 2.32 -20.40 -2.38
C PRO A 330 3.74 -19.94 -2.02
N ARG A 331 4.20 -18.83 -2.64
CA ARG A 331 5.50 -18.21 -2.34
C ARG A 331 5.55 -17.73 -0.87
N PRO A 332 6.61 -18.05 -0.10
CA PRO A 332 6.81 -17.55 1.26
C PRO A 332 6.97 -16.03 1.29
N PHE A 333 6.53 -15.41 2.39
CA PHE A 333 6.78 -13.99 2.67
C PHE A 333 8.17 -13.83 3.28
N ARG A 334 9.00 -12.90 2.79
CA ARG A 334 10.42 -12.85 3.16
C ARG A 334 10.85 -11.47 3.60
N PHE A 335 11.56 -11.43 4.71
CA PHE A 335 12.29 -10.27 5.22
C PHE A 335 13.79 -10.55 5.17
N TYR A 336 14.57 -9.56 4.71
CA TYR A 336 16.02 -9.59 4.73
C TYR A 336 16.51 -8.71 5.88
N ALA A 337 17.29 -9.28 6.80
CA ALA A 337 17.92 -8.54 7.90
C ALA A 337 19.19 -7.79 7.46
N PHE A 338 19.40 -7.64 6.15
CA PHE A 338 20.53 -6.97 5.52
C PHE A 338 20.10 -6.42 4.16
N LYS A 339 20.80 -5.40 3.68
CA LYS A 339 20.72 -4.97 2.27
C LYS A 339 21.77 -5.77 1.48
N PRO A 340 21.38 -6.63 0.52
CA PRO A 340 22.34 -7.21 -0.43
C PRO A 340 23.05 -6.06 -1.13
N LEU A 341 24.37 -6.20 -1.28
CA LEU A 341 25.18 -5.21 -1.99
C LEU A 341 24.62 -5.04 -3.41
N ASP A 342 24.08 -3.85 -3.67
CA ASP A 342 23.85 -3.37 -5.03
C ASP A 342 25.19 -2.84 -5.53
N VAL A 343 25.55 -3.20 -6.76
CA VAL A 343 26.79 -2.72 -7.38
C VAL A 343 26.71 -1.21 -7.61
N ASP A 344 25.50 -0.66 -7.65
CA ASP A 344 25.25 0.76 -7.92
C ASP A 344 25.12 1.63 -6.64
N ASP A 345 25.04 1.03 -5.43
CA ASP A 345 24.88 1.78 -4.16
C ASP A 345 26.02 1.50 -3.18
N PHE A 346 27.09 2.29 -3.31
CA PHE A 346 28.38 2.13 -2.63
C PHE A 346 28.39 2.57 -1.14
N SER A 347 27.25 2.93 -0.54
CA SER A 347 27.22 3.71 0.72
C SER A 347 26.88 2.93 2.00
N TYR A 348 27.14 1.62 2.09
CA TYR A 348 26.78 0.86 3.31
C TYR A 348 27.95 0.19 4.02
N SER A 349 27.97 0.36 5.35
CA SER A 349 28.72 -0.50 6.26
C SER A 349 28.12 -1.92 6.18
N PRO A 350 28.90 -2.96 5.84
CA PRO A 350 28.41 -4.33 5.66
C PRO A 350 27.73 -4.94 6.91
N ASP A 351 27.97 -4.36 8.09
CA ASP A 351 27.67 -4.97 9.38
C ASP A 351 26.41 -4.46 10.08
N ALA A 352 25.83 -3.33 9.64
CA ALA A 352 24.72 -2.71 10.38
C ALA A 352 23.36 -3.39 10.16
N GLY A 353 23.15 -4.06 9.01
CA GLY A 353 21.91 -4.79 8.72
C GLY A 353 20.62 -3.95 8.76
N ILE A 354 19.47 -4.60 8.54
CA ILE A 354 18.14 -4.04 8.80
C ILE A 354 17.66 -4.71 10.09
N VAL A 355 17.76 -3.99 11.21
CA VAL A 355 17.67 -4.58 12.56
C VAL A 355 16.47 -4.11 13.36
N SER A 356 15.70 -3.15 12.84
CA SER A 356 14.53 -2.61 13.54
C SER A 356 13.37 -3.61 13.58
N PRO A 357 12.70 -3.82 14.74
CA PRO A 357 11.46 -4.59 14.80
C PRO A 357 10.36 -4.00 13.90
N ARG A 358 10.27 -2.67 13.81
CA ARG A 358 9.31 -1.98 12.95
C ARG A 358 9.53 -2.32 11.47
N GLU A 359 10.78 -2.38 11.01
CA GLU A 359 11.11 -2.73 9.63
C GLU A 359 10.75 -4.19 9.32
N LEU A 360 11.08 -5.13 10.23
CA LEU A 360 10.71 -6.53 10.11
C LEU A 360 9.19 -6.71 9.94
N TRP A 361 8.42 -6.24 10.92
CA TRP A 361 6.98 -6.49 10.94
C TRP A 361 6.24 -5.61 9.93
N GLY A 362 6.69 -4.37 9.71
CA GLY A 362 6.13 -3.50 8.68
C GLY A 362 6.31 -4.06 7.27
N THR A 363 7.48 -4.63 6.97
CA THR A 363 7.76 -5.26 5.66
C THR A 363 6.86 -6.47 5.43
N LEU A 364 6.80 -7.40 6.40
CA LEU A 364 5.95 -8.59 6.29
C LEU A 364 4.46 -8.23 6.21
N LEU A 365 4.03 -7.21 6.97
CA LEU A 365 2.65 -6.73 6.95
C LEU A 365 2.27 -6.16 5.59
N ASN A 366 3.15 -5.37 4.98
CA ASN A 366 2.93 -4.80 3.66
C ASN A 366 2.82 -5.90 2.58
N GLN A 367 3.66 -6.95 2.64
CA GLN A 367 3.53 -8.08 1.70
C GLN A 367 2.22 -8.85 1.90
N LEU A 368 1.78 -9.04 3.16
CA LEU A 368 0.48 -9.68 3.44
C LEU A 368 -0.69 -8.81 2.96
N ARG A 369 -0.64 -7.49 3.13
CA ARG A 369 -1.67 -6.56 2.64
C ARG A 369 -1.82 -6.55 1.12
N ASP A 370 -0.76 -6.87 0.38
CA ASP A 370 -0.81 -7.00 -1.08
C ASP A 370 -1.40 -8.34 -1.57
N THR A 371 -1.65 -9.29 -0.65
CA THR A 371 -2.13 -10.63 -1.00
C THR A 371 -3.63 -10.59 -1.36
N PRO A 372 -4.02 -10.94 -2.60
CA PRO A 372 -5.42 -10.84 -3.05
C PRO A 372 -6.40 -11.67 -2.21
N GLU A 373 -5.99 -12.82 -1.67
CA GLU A 373 -6.85 -13.65 -0.83
C GLU A 373 -7.19 -13.00 0.52
N LEU A 374 -6.43 -11.97 0.92
CA LEU A 374 -6.72 -11.13 2.08
C LEU A 374 -7.53 -9.88 1.71
N ALA A 375 -7.96 -9.73 0.46
CA ALA A 375 -8.97 -8.74 0.05
C ALA A 375 -10.20 -8.83 0.97
N GLY A 376 -10.75 -7.68 1.34
CA GLY A 376 -11.88 -7.57 2.27
C GLY A 376 -11.58 -7.84 3.75
N GLU A 377 -10.40 -8.30 4.15
CA GLU A 377 -10.05 -8.41 5.57
C GLU A 377 -10.01 -7.02 6.21
N LYS A 378 -10.81 -6.82 7.26
CA LYS A 378 -10.79 -5.57 8.03
C LYS A 378 -9.51 -5.53 8.88
N PRO A 379 -8.71 -4.45 8.79
CA PRO A 379 -7.51 -4.30 9.59
C PRO A 379 -7.90 -4.09 11.06
N LYS A 380 -7.10 -4.62 11.98
CA LYS A 380 -7.29 -4.40 13.43
C LYS A 380 -6.40 -3.30 14.01
N ILE A 381 -5.54 -2.73 13.17
CA ILE A 381 -4.58 -1.69 13.51
C ILE A 381 -4.74 -0.55 12.51
N PRO A 382 -4.21 0.65 12.81
CA PRO A 382 -4.18 1.75 11.86
C PRO A 382 -3.63 1.35 10.48
N ILE A 383 -4.08 2.06 9.44
CA ILE A 383 -3.65 1.81 8.05
C ILE A 383 -2.14 2.04 7.91
N PHE A 384 -1.63 3.08 8.58
CA PHE A 384 -0.23 3.47 8.48
C PHE A 384 0.62 2.81 9.57
N ASN A 385 1.71 2.17 9.15
CA ASN A 385 2.58 1.41 10.03
C ASN A 385 3.25 2.31 11.07
N GLU A 386 3.58 3.56 10.74
CA GLU A 386 4.21 4.52 11.65
C GLU A 386 3.37 4.87 12.88
N LEU A 387 2.04 4.72 12.78
CA LEU A 387 1.10 4.94 13.89
C LEU A 387 0.99 3.74 14.83
N CYS A 388 1.53 2.58 14.42
CA CYS A 388 1.44 1.34 15.18
C CYS A 388 2.69 1.15 16.05
N THR A 389 2.50 0.50 17.19
CA THR A 389 3.60 -0.10 17.97
C THR A 389 4.14 -1.35 17.28
N GLU A 390 5.36 -1.75 17.64
CA GLU A 390 6.00 -2.94 17.08
C GLU A 390 5.24 -4.24 17.41
N ASP A 391 4.60 -4.29 18.58
CA ASP A 391 3.76 -5.41 18.99
C ASP A 391 2.44 -5.47 18.22
N GLU A 392 1.81 -4.33 17.93
CA GLU A 392 0.61 -4.28 17.08
C GLU A 392 0.92 -4.77 15.67
N LEU A 393 2.04 -4.33 15.09
CA LEU A 393 2.50 -4.80 13.78
C LEU A 393 2.71 -6.33 13.79
N ARG A 394 3.45 -6.85 14.79
CA ARG A 394 3.69 -8.29 14.95
C ARG A 394 2.40 -9.08 15.09
N CYS A 395 1.48 -8.62 15.93
CA CYS A 395 0.21 -9.30 16.17
C CYS A 395 -0.64 -9.34 14.89
N GLU A 396 -0.68 -8.24 14.13
CA GLU A 396 -1.45 -8.19 12.88
C GLU A 396 -0.83 -9.05 11.79
N VAL A 397 0.49 -9.10 11.66
CA VAL A 397 1.20 -10.03 10.75
C VAL A 397 0.81 -11.47 11.05
N LEU A 398 0.90 -11.90 12.31
CA LEU A 398 0.56 -13.27 12.70
C LEU A 398 -0.94 -13.57 12.50
N ARG A 399 -1.82 -12.59 12.73
CA ARG A 399 -3.25 -12.73 12.49
C ARG A 399 -3.56 -12.91 11.00
N LEU A 400 -3.02 -12.03 10.15
CA LEU A 400 -3.23 -12.10 8.70
C LEU A 400 -2.62 -13.36 8.11
N ALA A 401 -1.42 -13.76 8.55
CA ALA A 401 -0.80 -15.02 8.15
C ALA A 401 -1.67 -16.24 8.52
N LYS A 402 -2.30 -16.23 9.70
CA LYS A 402 -3.26 -17.27 10.11
C LYS A 402 -4.52 -17.27 9.24
N SER A 403 -5.11 -16.09 8.98
CA SER A 403 -6.29 -15.99 8.12
C SER A 403 -5.97 -16.53 6.72
N LEU A 404 -4.83 -16.14 6.16
CA LEU A 404 -4.36 -16.59 4.86
C LEU A 404 -4.16 -18.11 4.82
N SER A 405 -3.58 -18.70 5.87
CA SER A 405 -3.41 -20.14 5.97
C SER A 405 -4.77 -20.87 5.97
N THR A 406 -5.74 -20.34 6.71
CA THR A 406 -7.10 -20.88 6.78
C THR A 406 -7.79 -20.82 5.41
N LYS A 407 -7.66 -19.69 4.70
CA LYS A 407 -8.24 -19.50 3.37
C LYS A 407 -7.61 -20.40 2.31
N ARG A 408 -6.29 -20.61 2.37
CA ARG A 408 -5.55 -21.44 1.42
C ARG A 408 -5.61 -22.94 1.73
N GLY A 409 -5.92 -23.32 2.97
CA GLY A 409 -5.86 -24.71 3.43
C GLY A 409 -4.43 -25.27 3.56
N CYS A 410 -3.41 -24.42 3.47
CA CYS A 410 -2.01 -24.76 3.63
C CYS A 410 -1.31 -23.78 4.58
N LYS A 411 -0.08 -24.07 5.02
CA LYS A 411 0.65 -23.18 5.94
C LYS A 411 1.03 -21.87 5.25
N THR A 412 1.02 -20.79 6.02
CA THR A 412 1.67 -19.52 5.66
C THR A 412 3.07 -19.50 6.23
N ILE A 413 4.07 -19.35 5.36
CA ILE A 413 5.49 -19.35 5.74
C ILE A 413 6.02 -17.92 5.73
N LEU A 414 6.60 -17.51 6.86
CA LEU A 414 7.31 -16.24 7.02
C LEU A 414 8.81 -16.52 7.13
N VAL A 415 9.62 -15.85 6.33
CA VAL A 415 11.07 -16.06 6.26
C VAL A 415 11.79 -14.84 6.82
N ILE A 416 12.69 -15.07 7.77
CA ILE A 416 13.61 -14.06 8.32
C ILE A 416 15.02 -14.48 7.93
N ASP A 417 15.59 -13.83 6.92
CA ASP A 417 16.89 -14.18 6.37
C ASP A 417 18.01 -13.29 6.88
N GLY A 418 19.02 -13.90 7.50
CA GLY A 418 20.21 -13.20 8.01
C GLY A 418 20.09 -12.75 9.46
N ILE A 419 19.48 -13.55 10.35
CA ILE A 419 19.31 -13.19 11.77
C ILE A 419 20.65 -12.89 12.49
N ASP A 420 21.79 -13.40 11.99
CA ASP A 420 23.13 -13.06 12.48
C ASP A 420 23.51 -11.58 12.27
N HIS A 421 22.96 -10.90 11.26
CA HIS A 421 23.19 -9.46 11.09
C HIS A 421 22.62 -8.66 12.26
N ALA A 422 21.39 -8.98 12.69
CA ALA A 422 20.80 -8.37 13.87
C ALA A 422 21.58 -8.68 15.16
N ALA A 423 22.17 -9.88 15.27
CA ALA A 423 22.99 -10.21 16.44
C ALA A 423 24.39 -9.58 16.46
N ARG A 424 24.93 -9.22 15.29
CA ARG A 424 26.20 -8.49 15.16
C ARG A 424 26.06 -6.99 15.35
N ALA A 425 24.87 -6.44 15.12
CA ALA A 425 24.62 -5.02 15.30
C ALA A 425 24.94 -4.61 16.74
N LYS A 426 25.74 -3.55 16.88
CA LYS A 426 26.13 -2.99 18.19
C LYS A 426 25.00 -2.20 18.85
N GLU A 427 23.83 -2.17 18.23
CA GLU A 427 22.64 -1.50 18.74
C GLU A 427 21.96 -2.33 19.84
N ARG A 428 21.44 -1.64 20.86
CA ARG A 428 20.79 -2.30 22.01
C ARG A 428 19.37 -2.79 21.71
N LEU A 429 18.73 -2.31 20.64
CA LEU A 429 17.33 -2.59 20.31
C LEU A 429 17.27 -3.17 18.90
N THR A 430 17.24 -4.50 18.79
CA THR A 430 17.08 -5.20 17.51
C THR A 430 15.81 -6.04 17.53
N PHE A 431 15.35 -6.49 16.37
CA PHE A 431 14.14 -7.32 16.26
C PHE A 431 14.24 -8.68 16.98
N LEU A 432 15.43 -9.10 17.43
CA LEU A 432 15.65 -10.40 18.07
C LEU A 432 14.75 -10.61 19.30
N GLU A 433 14.58 -9.57 20.12
CA GLU A 433 13.71 -9.62 21.31
C GLU A 433 12.21 -9.62 20.96
N HIS A 434 11.87 -9.13 19.77
CA HIS A 434 10.49 -9.11 19.25
C HIS A 434 10.10 -10.40 18.51
N LEU A 435 11.01 -11.35 18.32
CA LEU A 435 10.66 -12.62 17.67
C LEU A 435 9.68 -13.40 18.57
N PRO A 436 8.53 -13.84 18.03
CA PRO A 436 7.54 -14.55 18.82
C PRO A 436 8.11 -15.87 19.32
N SER A 437 7.78 -16.22 20.55
CA SER A 437 8.07 -17.57 21.05
C SER A 437 7.38 -18.62 20.16
N PRO A 438 7.95 -19.83 19.97
CA PRO A 438 7.31 -20.87 19.18
C PRO A 438 5.86 -21.16 19.61
N LYS A 439 5.55 -21.07 20.91
CA LYS A 439 4.20 -21.29 21.44
C LYS A 439 3.20 -20.20 21.08
N SER A 440 3.64 -18.97 20.85
CA SER A 440 2.77 -17.84 20.50
C SER A 440 2.50 -17.73 18.99
N ILE A 441 3.22 -18.51 18.16
CA ILE A 441 2.97 -18.57 16.72
C ILE A 441 1.66 -19.35 16.47
N PRO A 442 0.67 -18.77 15.77
CA PRO A 442 -0.61 -19.43 15.54
C PRO A 442 -0.50 -20.71 14.73
N GLU A 443 -1.50 -21.58 14.87
CA GLU A 443 -1.65 -22.73 13.99
C GLU A 443 -1.84 -22.30 12.52
N GLY A 444 -1.22 -23.04 11.61
CA GLY A 444 -1.16 -22.69 10.19
C GLY A 444 -0.04 -21.70 9.83
N VAL A 445 0.67 -21.13 10.80
CA VAL A 445 1.81 -20.22 10.55
C VAL A 445 3.12 -20.91 10.94
N GLN A 446 4.15 -20.76 10.09
CA GLN A 446 5.49 -21.27 10.35
C GLN A 446 6.53 -20.19 10.01
N ILE A 447 7.57 -20.06 10.83
CA ILE A 447 8.65 -19.12 10.60
C ILE A 447 9.92 -19.89 10.22
N LEU A 448 10.49 -19.58 9.05
CA LEU A 448 11.82 -20.01 8.66
C LEU A 448 12.82 -18.92 9.04
N VAL A 449 13.72 -19.22 9.96
CA VAL A 449 14.82 -18.33 10.33
C VAL A 449 16.08 -18.84 9.64
N SER A 450 16.84 -17.96 8.98
CA SER A 450 18.13 -18.29 8.37
C SER A 450 19.24 -17.48 9.03
N GLY A 451 20.32 -18.15 9.43
CA GLY A 451 21.39 -17.53 10.21
C GLY A 451 22.64 -18.37 10.38
N GLN A 452 23.60 -17.82 11.12
CA GLN A 452 24.76 -18.57 11.59
C GLN A 452 24.42 -19.37 12.86
N PRO A 453 25.21 -20.39 13.23
CA PRO A 453 24.94 -21.22 14.40
C PRO A 453 24.71 -20.41 15.69
N ALA A 454 23.66 -20.76 16.44
CA ALA A 454 23.20 -20.00 17.61
C ALA A 454 24.21 -19.93 18.77
N ASN A 455 25.12 -20.90 18.85
CA ASN A 455 26.18 -20.92 19.86
C ASN A 455 27.22 -19.80 19.69
N LEU A 456 27.26 -19.14 18.52
CA LEU A 456 28.14 -18.00 18.26
C LEU A 456 27.56 -16.67 18.77
N TYR A 457 26.26 -16.61 19.05
CA TYR A 457 25.56 -15.35 19.33
C TYR A 457 24.77 -15.40 20.63
N SER A 458 25.26 -14.72 21.66
CA SER A 458 24.55 -14.57 22.94
C SER A 458 23.25 -13.77 22.81
N ALA A 459 23.11 -12.91 21.80
CA ALA A 459 21.90 -12.12 21.54
C ALA A 459 20.75 -12.94 20.96
N TYR A 460 20.98 -14.14 20.41
CA TYR A 460 19.90 -14.95 19.87
C TYR A 460 18.88 -15.36 20.95
N PRO A 461 17.59 -15.47 20.58
CA PRO A 461 16.57 -15.99 21.49
C PRO A 461 16.95 -17.35 22.06
N GLN A 462 16.63 -17.57 23.34
CA GLN A 462 17.02 -18.80 24.04
C GLN A 462 16.47 -20.07 23.37
N TRP A 463 15.29 -19.98 22.75
CA TRP A 463 14.66 -21.09 22.04
C TRP A 463 15.38 -21.50 20.73
N LEU A 464 16.39 -20.75 20.28
CA LEU A 464 17.29 -21.15 19.18
C LEU A 464 18.58 -21.84 19.64
N LYS A 465 18.92 -21.78 20.94
CA LYS A 465 20.23 -22.20 21.48
C LYS A 465 20.30 -23.67 21.93
N GLY A 466 19.42 -24.52 21.43
CA GLY A 466 19.37 -25.93 21.77
C GLY A 466 18.08 -26.60 21.30
N GLU A 467 17.83 -27.82 21.78
CA GLU A 467 16.55 -28.49 21.54
C GLU A 467 15.41 -27.74 22.24
N HIS A 468 14.40 -27.35 21.48
CA HIS A 468 13.22 -26.67 21.99
C HIS A 468 11.97 -27.17 21.28
N VAL A 469 10.90 -27.40 22.06
CA VAL A 469 9.63 -27.85 21.50
C VAL A 469 9.09 -26.81 20.50
N GLY A 470 8.77 -27.27 19.30
CA GLY A 470 8.27 -26.41 18.23
C GLY A 470 9.37 -25.70 17.42
N VAL A 471 10.64 -26.04 17.63
CA VAL A 471 11.78 -25.56 16.83
C VAL A 471 12.51 -26.75 16.24
N GLU A 472 12.67 -26.74 14.92
CA GLU A 472 13.49 -27.71 14.20
C GLU A 472 14.75 -27.06 13.66
N MET A 473 15.88 -27.75 13.79
CA MET A 473 17.19 -27.27 13.36
C MET A 473 17.57 -27.94 12.05
N GLU A 474 17.94 -27.13 11.05
CA GLU A 474 18.41 -27.60 9.76
C GLU A 474 19.81 -27.06 9.48
N ARG A 475 20.75 -27.95 9.17
CA ARG A 475 22.13 -27.57 8.88
C ARG A 475 22.34 -27.48 7.39
N LEU A 476 22.94 -26.37 6.95
CA LEU A 476 23.46 -26.22 5.59
C LEU A 476 24.90 -26.74 5.54
N PRO A 477 25.16 -27.93 4.96
CA PRO A 477 26.51 -28.48 4.87
C PRO A 477 27.36 -27.72 3.84
N ASN A 478 28.67 -27.94 3.87
CA ASN A 478 29.56 -27.53 2.78
C ASN A 478 29.19 -28.20 1.46
N ILE A 479 29.55 -27.57 0.34
CA ILE A 479 29.33 -28.15 -0.99
C ILE A 479 30.38 -29.23 -1.31
N ASN A 480 30.06 -30.08 -2.28
CA ASN A 480 30.89 -31.23 -2.64
C ASN A 480 31.49 -31.10 -4.05
N ALA A 481 32.28 -32.09 -4.46
CA ALA A 481 32.96 -32.09 -5.76
C ALA A 481 31.99 -32.03 -6.95
N ASP A 482 30.78 -32.61 -6.84
CA ASP A 482 29.76 -32.53 -7.91
C ASP A 482 29.26 -31.09 -8.11
N ASP A 483 29.12 -30.35 -7.01
CA ASP A 483 28.75 -28.93 -7.05
C ASP A 483 29.84 -28.08 -7.71
N VAL A 484 31.11 -28.35 -7.37
CA VAL A 484 32.26 -27.66 -7.98
C VAL A 484 32.38 -28.00 -9.47
N ASN A 485 32.17 -29.27 -9.84
CA ASN A 485 32.16 -29.71 -11.24
C ASN A 485 31.08 -28.97 -12.03
N ALA A 486 29.87 -28.85 -11.48
CA ALA A 486 28.79 -28.12 -12.11
C ALA A 486 29.14 -26.64 -12.32
N LEU A 487 29.78 -26.00 -11.34
CA LEU A 487 30.22 -24.61 -11.45
C LEU A 487 31.35 -24.41 -12.47
N LEU A 488 32.34 -25.30 -12.47
CA LEU A 488 33.46 -25.27 -13.43
C LEU A 488 32.96 -25.44 -14.86
N SER A 489 32.03 -26.38 -15.09
CA SER A 489 31.46 -26.63 -16.42
C SER A 489 30.66 -25.44 -16.97
N ASP A 490 30.12 -24.60 -16.09
CA ASP A 490 29.37 -23.38 -16.46
C ASP A 490 30.29 -22.18 -16.69
N ARG A 491 31.43 -22.12 -15.98
CA ARG A 491 32.24 -20.89 -15.85
C ARG A 491 33.65 -20.98 -16.45
N ALA A 492 34.12 -22.15 -16.81
CA ALA A 492 35.47 -22.38 -17.33
C ALA A 492 35.46 -23.40 -18.48
N ASP A 493 36.47 -23.34 -19.34
CA ASP A 493 36.60 -24.18 -20.54
C ASP A 493 37.70 -25.25 -20.33
N PHE A 494 37.45 -26.19 -19.41
CA PHE A 494 38.33 -27.31 -19.12
C PHE A 494 37.70 -28.63 -19.60
N SER A 495 38.53 -29.59 -20.01
CA SER A 495 38.02 -30.94 -20.33
C SER A 495 37.45 -31.64 -19.09
N ASP A 496 36.57 -32.62 -19.27
CA ASP A 496 35.96 -33.38 -18.16
C ASP A 496 36.99 -33.93 -17.16
N ARG A 497 38.16 -34.36 -17.65
CA ARG A 497 39.24 -34.88 -16.82
C ARG A 497 39.91 -33.78 -16.00
N GLU A 498 40.14 -32.61 -16.59
CA GLU A 498 40.75 -31.46 -15.92
C GLU A 498 39.78 -30.85 -14.89
N THR A 499 38.50 -30.74 -15.24
CA THR A 499 37.43 -30.32 -14.34
C THR A 499 37.41 -31.18 -13.07
N LEU A 500 37.55 -32.50 -13.19
CA LEU A 500 37.58 -33.41 -12.05
C LEU A 500 38.83 -33.20 -11.17
N VAL A 501 39.99 -32.93 -11.78
CA VAL A 501 41.23 -32.63 -11.04
C VAL A 501 41.12 -31.30 -10.29
N LEU A 502 40.66 -30.25 -10.98
CA LEU A 502 40.49 -28.92 -10.41
C LEU A 502 39.43 -28.90 -9.31
N SER A 503 38.33 -29.63 -9.49
CA SER A 503 37.29 -29.77 -8.48
C SER A 503 37.82 -30.39 -7.18
N ASN A 504 38.60 -31.47 -7.26
CA ASN A 504 39.25 -32.05 -6.08
C ASN A 504 40.25 -31.10 -5.42
N GLU A 505 41.06 -30.38 -6.20
CA GLU A 505 42.02 -29.40 -5.66
C GLU A 505 41.29 -28.24 -4.95
N ILE A 506 40.23 -27.70 -5.56
CA ILE A 506 39.41 -26.64 -4.97
C ILE A 506 38.76 -27.12 -3.67
N ILE A 507 38.20 -28.33 -3.64
CA ILE A 507 37.63 -28.91 -2.40
C ILE A 507 38.71 -29.07 -1.33
N ASN A 508 39.91 -29.54 -1.68
CA ASN A 508 41.01 -29.69 -0.73
C ASN A 508 41.44 -28.35 -0.11
N ILE A 509 41.46 -27.27 -0.90
CA ILE A 509 41.86 -25.92 -0.44
C ILE A 509 40.75 -25.26 0.40
N THR A 510 39.50 -25.39 -0.04
CA THR A 510 38.36 -24.62 0.50
C THR A 510 37.53 -25.37 1.53
N ASN A 511 37.76 -26.68 1.67
CA ASN A 511 36.92 -27.62 2.43
C ASN A 511 35.43 -27.54 2.04
N GLY A 512 35.13 -27.13 0.79
CA GLY A 512 33.77 -26.97 0.29
C GLY A 512 33.01 -25.75 0.85
N ASN A 513 33.69 -24.73 1.39
CA ASN A 513 33.02 -23.47 1.71
C ASN A 513 32.49 -22.83 0.41
N THR A 514 31.16 -22.64 0.31
CA THR A 514 30.51 -22.16 -0.92
C THR A 514 31.12 -20.87 -1.47
N LEU A 515 31.35 -19.85 -0.62
CA LEU A 515 31.89 -18.58 -1.05
C LEU A 515 33.34 -18.74 -1.52
N SER A 516 34.18 -19.45 -0.76
CA SER A 516 35.57 -19.71 -1.13
C SER A 516 35.68 -20.48 -2.44
N VAL A 517 34.79 -21.45 -2.70
CA VAL A 517 34.72 -22.19 -3.97
C VAL A 517 34.36 -21.27 -5.13
N VAL A 518 33.34 -20.42 -4.97
CA VAL A 518 32.92 -19.49 -6.03
C VAL A 518 34.06 -18.55 -6.40
N TYR A 519 34.80 -18.03 -5.41
CA TYR A 519 36.01 -17.25 -5.66
C TYR A 519 37.11 -18.06 -6.35
N ALA A 520 37.35 -19.31 -5.93
CA ALA A 520 38.34 -20.19 -6.55
C ALA A 520 38.04 -20.40 -8.04
N VAL A 521 36.80 -20.76 -8.38
CA VAL A 521 36.39 -20.99 -9.77
C VAL A 521 36.47 -19.70 -10.58
N HIS A 522 36.00 -18.58 -10.03
CA HIS A 522 36.09 -17.29 -10.70
C HIS A 522 37.54 -16.89 -11.00
N ALA A 523 38.46 -17.13 -10.07
CA ALA A 523 39.87 -16.79 -10.24
C ALA A 523 40.55 -17.58 -11.38
N ILE A 524 40.10 -18.80 -11.67
CA ILE A 524 40.66 -19.65 -12.73
C ILE A 524 39.83 -19.70 -14.01
N ALA A 525 38.68 -19.02 -14.06
CA ALA A 525 37.75 -19.07 -15.19
C ALA A 525 38.38 -18.65 -16.55
N GLY A 526 39.40 -17.79 -16.52
CA GLY A 526 40.14 -17.35 -17.71
C GLY A 526 41.39 -18.17 -18.03
N GLU A 527 41.72 -19.19 -17.24
CA GLU A 527 42.87 -20.07 -17.48
C GLU A 527 42.46 -21.20 -18.45
N THR A 528 43.39 -21.57 -19.34
CA THR A 528 43.18 -22.67 -20.31
C THR A 528 44.08 -23.88 -20.05
N ASP A 529 45.05 -23.75 -19.15
CA ASP A 529 45.94 -24.83 -18.73
C ASP A 529 45.66 -25.22 -17.28
N CYS A 530 45.41 -26.51 -17.06
CA CYS A 530 45.10 -27.06 -15.74
C CYS A 530 46.25 -26.86 -14.73
N GLY A 531 47.51 -26.88 -15.17
CA GLY A 531 48.67 -26.65 -14.31
C GLY A 531 48.73 -25.21 -13.82
N CYS A 532 48.59 -24.24 -14.73
CA CYS A 532 48.51 -22.82 -14.42
C CYS A 532 47.35 -22.50 -13.46
N ALA A 533 46.18 -23.11 -13.67
CA ALA A 533 45.04 -22.96 -12.78
C ALA A 533 45.34 -23.45 -11.35
N ILE A 534 46.02 -24.60 -11.20
CA ILE A 534 46.41 -25.13 -9.88
C ILE A 534 47.42 -24.21 -9.18
N GLU A 535 48.43 -23.72 -9.90
CA GLU A 535 49.41 -22.76 -9.34
C GLU A 535 48.72 -21.49 -8.86
N LYS A 536 47.77 -20.98 -9.66
CA LYS A 536 46.97 -19.80 -9.31
C LYS A 536 46.14 -20.03 -8.06
N LEU A 537 45.42 -21.15 -7.96
CA LEU A 537 44.63 -21.51 -6.77
C LEU A 537 45.48 -21.53 -5.49
N ARG A 538 46.67 -22.14 -5.56
CA ARG A 538 47.60 -22.23 -4.43
C ARG A 538 48.17 -20.86 -4.03
N SER A 539 48.35 -19.95 -4.99
CA SER A 539 48.87 -18.60 -4.72
C SER A 539 47.85 -17.65 -4.07
N LEU A 540 46.55 -17.92 -4.19
CA LEU A 540 45.50 -17.03 -3.70
C LEU A 540 45.42 -16.97 -2.17
N GLY A 541 45.92 -18.00 -1.46
CA GLY A 541 45.77 -18.09 0.00
C GLY A 541 44.31 -18.31 0.43
N LEU A 542 43.50 -18.94 -0.43
CA LEU A 542 42.14 -19.36 -0.10
C LEU A 542 42.18 -20.35 1.06
N SER A 543 41.21 -20.22 1.97
CA SER A 543 41.03 -21.16 3.08
C SER A 543 39.55 -21.39 3.35
N GLU A 544 39.26 -22.37 4.20
CA GLU A 544 37.90 -22.67 4.68
C GLU A 544 37.31 -21.55 5.55
N ASN A 545 38.16 -20.69 6.14
CA ASN A 545 37.73 -19.58 6.98
C ASN A 545 37.63 -18.29 6.14
N VAL A 546 36.40 -17.94 5.79
CA VAL A 546 36.06 -16.73 5.02
C VAL A 546 36.57 -15.46 5.71
N GLU A 547 36.54 -15.38 7.04
CA GLU A 547 37.02 -14.22 7.79
C GLU A 547 38.54 -14.08 7.67
N ALA A 548 39.28 -15.20 7.83
CA ALA A 548 40.73 -15.23 7.61
C ALA A 548 41.09 -14.92 6.15
N TYR A 549 40.25 -15.31 5.18
CA TYR A 549 40.42 -14.95 3.78
C TYR A 549 40.23 -13.45 3.53
N TYR A 550 39.17 -12.84 4.05
CA TYR A 550 38.98 -11.38 3.98
C TYR A 550 40.11 -10.63 4.67
N GLU A 551 40.52 -11.05 5.87
CA GLU A 551 41.69 -10.50 6.55
C GLU A 551 42.95 -10.62 5.68
N SER A 552 43.15 -11.75 4.99
CA SER A 552 44.28 -11.92 4.07
C SER A 552 44.21 -11.01 2.84
N ILE A 553 43.02 -10.74 2.29
CA ILE A 553 42.81 -9.77 1.21
C ILE A 553 43.14 -8.37 1.71
N TRP A 554 42.60 -7.99 2.87
CA TRP A 554 42.85 -6.70 3.49
C TRP A 554 44.33 -6.50 3.83
N GLN A 555 44.98 -7.54 4.32
CA GLN A 555 46.40 -7.52 4.66
C GLN A 555 47.26 -7.42 3.40
N LYS A 556 46.97 -8.19 2.35
CA LYS A 556 47.65 -8.08 1.04
C LYS A 556 47.44 -6.70 0.39
N ALA A 557 46.24 -6.13 0.49
CA ALA A 557 45.94 -4.79 -0.02
C ALA A 557 46.72 -3.73 0.78
N ASN A 558 46.71 -3.83 2.11
CA ASN A 558 47.47 -2.97 3.00
C ASN A 558 48.98 -3.06 2.75
N ASP A 559 49.52 -4.27 2.57
CA ASP A 559 50.94 -4.52 2.30
C ASP A 559 51.37 -3.94 0.94
N LYS A 560 50.55 -4.09 -0.11
CA LYS A 560 50.79 -3.45 -1.42
C LYS A 560 50.81 -1.92 -1.32
N ILE A 561 49.90 -1.35 -0.54
CA ILE A 561 49.82 0.10 -0.34
C ILE A 561 51.02 0.60 0.46
N GLN A 562 51.45 -0.13 1.49
CA GLN A 562 52.66 0.19 2.23
C GLN A 562 53.94 0.03 1.40
N GLN A 563 53.99 -0.94 0.48
CA GLN A 563 55.12 -1.11 -0.46
C GLN A 563 55.24 0.06 -1.46
N HIS A 564 54.12 0.70 -1.84
CA HIS A 564 54.14 1.83 -2.79
C HIS A 564 54.20 3.21 -2.14
N HIS A 565 53.74 3.38 -0.89
CA HIS A 565 53.66 4.71 -0.25
C HIS A 565 54.50 4.88 1.03
N GLY A 566 55.18 3.83 1.52
CA GLY A 566 56.02 3.88 2.72
C GLY A 566 55.22 3.87 4.03
N SER A 567 55.88 3.50 5.13
CA SER A 567 55.29 3.13 6.43
C SER A 567 54.56 4.23 7.23
N GLY A 568 54.20 5.36 6.61
CA GLY A 568 53.54 6.50 7.25
C GLY A 568 52.13 6.83 6.73
N SER A 569 51.65 6.13 5.71
CA SER A 569 50.34 6.39 5.10
C SER A 569 49.25 5.56 5.77
N ASN A 570 48.25 6.23 6.36
CA ASN A 570 47.10 5.58 6.98
C ASN A 570 46.26 4.90 5.87
N ALA A 571 46.50 3.60 5.64
CA ALA A 571 45.97 2.85 4.49
C ALA A 571 44.45 2.94 4.38
N LEU A 572 43.73 3.00 5.50
CA LEU A 572 42.27 3.20 5.53
C LEU A 572 41.81 4.52 4.89
N GLY A 573 42.59 5.61 5.04
CA GLY A 573 42.24 6.92 4.47
C GLY A 573 42.52 7.02 2.96
N LEU A 574 43.58 6.37 2.48
CA LEU A 574 43.91 6.31 1.05
C LEU A 574 43.02 5.33 0.28
N ILE A 575 42.64 4.20 0.87
CA ILE A 575 41.75 3.21 0.23
C ILE A 575 40.33 3.77 0.08
N ALA A 576 39.79 4.44 1.10
CA ALA A 576 38.50 5.11 1.01
C ALA A 576 38.48 6.22 -0.08
N SER A 577 39.64 6.80 -0.38
CA SER A 577 39.79 7.83 -1.42
C SER A 577 40.03 7.24 -2.82
N SER A 578 40.66 6.07 -2.92
CA SER A 578 41.05 5.42 -4.19
C SER A 578 39.98 4.47 -4.75
N MET A 579 38.98 4.08 -3.96
CA MET A 579 37.78 3.40 -4.47
C MET A 579 36.97 4.25 -5.45
N HIS A 580 37.24 5.56 -5.55
CA HIS A 580 36.63 6.43 -6.57
C HIS A 580 37.14 6.21 -8.00
N LEU A 581 38.16 5.38 -8.23
CA LEU A 581 38.90 5.36 -9.51
C LEU A 581 39.07 3.99 -10.17
N LEU A 582 38.54 2.90 -9.59
CA LEU A 582 38.64 1.57 -10.19
C LEU A 582 37.34 0.77 -9.98
N ASP A 583 36.35 1.06 -10.82
CA ASP A 583 35.54 0.07 -11.54
C ASP A 583 35.33 0.57 -12.98
#